data_AF-A0A820RFN9-F1
#
_entry.id   AF-A0A820RFN9-F1
#
_cell.length_a   1.000
_cell.length_b   1.000
_cell.length_c   1.000
_cell.angle_alpha   90.00
_cell.angle_beta   90.00
_cell.angle_gamma   90.00
#
_symmetry.space_group_name_H-M   'P 1'
#
loop_
_entity.id
_entity.type
_entity.pdbx_description
1 polymer ?
#
loop_
_entity_poly.entity_id
_entity_poly.type
_entity_poly.pdbx_seq_one_letter_code
_entity_poly.pdbx_strand_id
1 'polypeptide(L)'
;KYSQEIILLDFNHFYDFIEDHGHKKLIDLIHEIFGTKLCTTARTINECTLNYLWNHKQQVILLYDEDADKCTPYMDKIGHFFKVCESPWPNTPRVENLFLFLNEKVSQPRPTTCINVTQGQTTPDGSSIQRNPFSSLY
;
A
#
# COMPACT_ATOMS: atom_id res chain seq x y z
N LYS A 1 -9.61 18.51 -12.50
CA LYS A 1 -8.16 18.57 -12.81
C LYS A 1 -7.53 17.35 -12.12
N TYR A 2 -6.72 16.54 -12.78
CA TYR A 2 -6.23 15.19 -12.35
C TYR A 2 -7.20 14.00 -12.53
N SER A 3 -7.89 13.88 -13.67
CA SER A 3 -8.77 12.73 -13.95
C SER A 3 -8.06 11.43 -14.32
N GLN A 4 -6.75 11.49 -14.59
CA GLN A 4 -5.93 10.33 -14.97
C GLN A 4 -4.95 9.89 -13.87
N GLU A 5 -4.83 10.66 -12.79
CA GLU A 5 -4.02 10.27 -11.64
C GLU A 5 -4.68 9.10 -10.92
N ILE A 6 -3.85 8.13 -10.53
CA ILE A 6 -4.24 6.97 -9.74
C ILE A 6 -3.54 7.03 -8.39
N ILE A 7 -4.31 6.85 -7.32
CA ILE A 7 -3.86 6.86 -5.94
C ILE A 7 -3.86 5.41 -5.44
N LEU A 8 -2.71 4.97 -4.94
CA LEU A 8 -2.60 3.73 -4.16
C LEU A 8 -2.67 4.10 -2.69
N LEU A 9 -3.67 3.59 -1.97
CA LEU A 9 -3.76 3.74 -0.52
C LEU A 9 -3.33 2.43 0.12
N ASP A 10 -2.18 2.44 0.79
CA ASP A 10 -1.62 1.29 1.50
C ASP A 10 -1.86 1.44 3.01
N PHE A 11 -2.80 0.64 3.53
CA PHE A 11 -3.04 0.50 4.95
C PHE A 11 -2.42 -0.81 5.42
N ASN A 12 -1.39 -0.70 6.25
CA ASN A 12 -0.66 -1.82 6.83
C ASN A 12 -0.44 -1.59 8.34
N HIS A 13 -0.04 -2.66 9.03
CA HIS A 13 0.29 -2.62 10.46
C HIS A 13 -0.81 -1.98 11.34
N PHE A 14 -2.01 -2.57 11.34
CA PHE A 14 -3.14 -2.12 12.17
C PHE A 14 -2.88 -2.34 13.67
N TYR A 15 -2.36 -1.32 14.35
CA TYR A 15 -2.17 -1.34 15.80
C TYR A 15 -3.47 -0.99 16.53
N ASP A 16 -3.81 -1.75 17.57
CA ASP A 16 -4.98 -1.54 18.42
C ASP A 16 -6.33 -1.51 17.67
N PHE A 17 -6.39 -2.10 16.47
CA PHE A 17 -7.65 -2.49 15.85
C PHE A 17 -8.13 -3.77 16.54
N ILE A 18 -8.57 -3.58 17.79
CA ILE A 18 -9.19 -4.63 18.58
C ILE A 18 -10.62 -4.79 18.02
N GLU A 19 -10.90 -5.96 17.43
CA GLU A 19 -12.20 -6.35 16.84
C GLU A 19 -12.57 -5.71 15.48
N ASP A 20 -13.56 -6.30 14.80
CA ASP A 20 -14.05 -5.90 13.46
C ASP A 20 -14.55 -4.44 13.37
N HIS A 21 -14.80 -3.78 14.52
CA HIS A 21 -15.34 -2.43 14.59
C HIS A 21 -14.38 -1.34 14.09
N GLY A 22 -13.06 -1.51 14.31
CA GLY A 22 -12.05 -0.58 13.79
C GLY A 22 -11.99 -0.60 12.27
N HIS A 23 -11.89 -1.81 11.70
CA HIS A 23 -11.85 -2.05 10.26
C HIS A 23 -13.10 -1.52 9.57
N LYS A 24 -14.29 -1.83 10.12
CA LYS A 24 -15.57 -1.31 9.61
C LYS A 24 -15.58 0.22 9.51
N LYS A 25 -15.19 0.93 10.58
CA LYS A 25 -15.21 2.40 10.61
C LYS A 25 -14.26 3.00 9.59
N LEU A 26 -13.05 2.47 9.49
CA LEU A 26 -12.07 2.93 8.51
C LEU A 26 -12.58 2.72 7.08
N ILE A 27 -13.14 1.55 6.80
CA ILE A 27 -13.71 1.20 5.50
C ILE A 27 -14.89 2.12 5.14
N ASP A 28 -15.82 2.33 6.07
CA ASP A 28 -16.97 3.20 5.84
C ASP A 28 -16.51 4.64 5.55
N LEU A 29 -15.48 5.13 6.25
CA LEU A 29 -14.87 6.44 6.00
C LEU A 29 -14.20 6.52 4.61
N ILE A 30 -13.43 5.51 4.21
CA ILE A 30 -12.80 5.44 2.89
C ILE A 30 -13.88 5.48 1.80
N HIS A 31 -14.96 4.72 1.97
CA HIS A 31 -16.07 4.71 1.03
C HIS A 31 -16.81 6.06 0.99
N GLU A 32 -17.02 6.72 2.14
CA GLU A 32 -17.63 8.05 2.20
C GLU A 32 -16.79 9.10 1.45
N ILE A 33 -15.46 9.06 1.61
CA ILE A 33 -14.55 10.04 0.99
C ILE A 33 -14.39 9.80 -0.52
N PHE A 34 -14.15 8.56 -0.92
CA PHE A 34 -13.74 8.25 -2.30
C PHE A 34 -14.91 7.74 -3.16
N GLY A 35 -15.91 7.10 -2.57
CA GLY A 35 -17.12 6.62 -3.23
C GLY A 35 -16.82 5.91 -4.55
N THR A 36 -17.42 6.41 -5.64
CA THR A 36 -17.28 5.83 -6.99
C THR A 36 -15.87 5.92 -7.58
N LYS A 37 -14.94 6.65 -6.94
CA LYS A 37 -13.53 6.67 -7.37
C LYS A 37 -12.77 5.43 -6.89
N LEU A 38 -13.30 4.67 -5.94
CA LEU A 38 -12.69 3.40 -5.51
C LEU A 38 -12.78 2.37 -6.63
N CYS A 39 -11.68 1.65 -6.84
CA CYS A 39 -11.62 0.52 -7.75
C CYS A 39 -12.33 -0.68 -7.13
N THR A 40 -13.64 -0.81 -7.39
CA THR A 40 -14.45 -1.90 -6.84
C THR A 40 -14.69 -3.06 -7.80
N THR A 41 -14.39 -2.85 -9.08
CA THR A 41 -14.87 -3.72 -10.16
C THR A 41 -13.78 -4.62 -10.75
N ALA A 42 -12.50 -4.24 -10.66
CA ALA A 42 -11.40 -5.10 -11.07
C ALA A 42 -11.24 -6.25 -10.06
N ARG A 43 -11.23 -7.49 -10.55
CA ARG A 43 -11.12 -8.70 -9.73
C ARG A 43 -9.67 -9.18 -9.62
N THR A 44 -8.82 -8.81 -10.59
CA THR A 44 -7.41 -9.19 -10.62
C THR A 44 -6.50 -8.00 -10.98
N ILE A 45 -5.21 -8.10 -10.64
CA ILE A 45 -4.21 -7.07 -11.00
C ILE A 45 -4.09 -6.91 -12.52
N ASN A 46 -4.20 -8.01 -13.27
CA ASN A 46 -4.11 -7.98 -14.73
C ASN A 46 -5.31 -7.26 -15.37
N GLU A 47 -6.48 -7.31 -14.75
CA GLU A 47 -7.65 -6.52 -15.17
C GLU A 47 -7.51 -5.03 -14.81
N CYS A 48 -6.84 -4.73 -13.69
CA CYS A 48 -6.66 -3.39 -13.14
C CYS A 48 -5.61 -2.57 -13.91
N THR A 49 -5.89 -2.32 -15.19
CA THR A 49 -5.06 -1.45 -16.05
C THR A 49 -5.44 0.02 -15.89
N LEU A 50 -4.51 0.94 -16.22
CA LEU A 50 -4.82 2.37 -16.23
C LEU A 50 -6.02 2.72 -17.12
N ASN A 51 -6.09 2.13 -18.33
CA ASN A 51 -7.22 2.31 -19.23
C ASN A 51 -8.53 1.82 -18.61
N TYR A 52 -8.50 0.67 -17.92
CA TYR A 52 -9.66 0.17 -17.21
C TYR A 52 -10.15 1.20 -16.18
N LEU A 53 -9.26 1.67 -15.29
CA LEU A 53 -9.60 2.63 -14.24
C LEU A 53 -10.16 3.94 -14.82
N TRP A 54 -9.51 4.51 -15.84
CA TRP A 54 -9.96 5.74 -16.48
C TRP A 54 -11.32 5.61 -17.16
N ASN A 55 -11.58 4.48 -17.85
CA ASN A 55 -12.86 4.22 -18.49
C ASN A 55 -14.00 4.09 -17.47
N HIS A 56 -13.70 3.57 -16.27
CA HIS A 56 -14.66 3.43 -15.17
C HIS A 56 -14.70 4.66 -14.25
N LYS A 57 -13.91 5.70 -14.53
CA LYS A 57 -13.74 6.90 -13.68
C LYS A 57 -13.30 6.56 -12.24
N GLN A 58 -12.58 5.45 -12.10
CA GLN A 58 -11.97 5.01 -10.85
C GLN A 58 -10.54 5.55 -10.78
N GLN A 59 -10.12 5.92 -9.59
CA GLN A 59 -8.84 6.60 -9.35
C GLN A 59 -8.13 6.10 -8.09
N VAL A 60 -8.78 5.31 -7.25
CA VAL A 60 -8.24 4.92 -5.95
C VAL A 60 -8.22 3.41 -5.85
N ILE A 61 -7.04 2.86 -5.62
CA ILE A 61 -6.82 1.45 -5.36
C ILE A 61 -6.48 1.29 -3.89
N LEU A 62 -7.18 0.39 -3.21
CA LEU A 62 -6.98 0.09 -1.80
C LEU A 62 -6.11 -1.17 -1.64
N LEU A 63 -4.99 -1.02 -0.95
CA LEU A 63 -4.15 -2.10 -0.44
C LEU A 63 -4.39 -2.15 1.07
N TYR A 64 -4.85 -3.28 1.56
CA TYR A 64 -5.30 -3.41 2.94
C TYR A 64 -4.71 -4.70 3.51
N ASP A 65 -3.67 -4.56 4.33
CA ASP A 65 -2.89 -5.67 4.89
C ASP A 65 -3.47 -6.12 6.23
N GLU A 66 -4.56 -6.86 6.17
CA GLU A 66 -5.11 -7.60 7.29
C GLU A 66 -5.86 -8.83 6.76
N ASP A 67 -6.07 -9.85 7.60
CA ASP A 67 -6.81 -11.09 7.28
C ASP A 67 -7.99 -10.78 6.35
N ALA A 68 -7.81 -11.01 5.04
CA ALA A 68 -8.81 -10.71 4.01
C ALA A 68 -10.17 -11.36 4.35
N ASP A 69 -10.14 -12.42 5.15
CA ASP A 69 -11.27 -13.12 5.73
C ASP A 69 -12.14 -12.23 6.65
N LYS A 70 -11.54 -11.41 7.54
CA LYS A 70 -12.29 -10.49 8.42
C LYS A 70 -12.93 -9.34 7.65
N CYS A 71 -12.30 -8.93 6.55
CA CYS A 71 -12.78 -7.85 5.71
C CYS A 71 -13.69 -8.32 4.56
N THR A 72 -13.92 -9.63 4.41
CA THR A 72 -14.79 -10.21 3.37
C THR A 72 -16.18 -9.56 3.32
N PRO A 73 -16.86 -9.26 4.45
CA PRO A 73 -18.18 -8.61 4.42
C PRO A 73 -18.19 -7.21 3.82
N TYR A 74 -17.02 -6.60 3.63
CA TYR A 74 -16.88 -5.21 3.17
C TYR A 74 -16.35 -5.08 1.74
N MET A 75 -15.95 -6.19 1.11
CA MET A 75 -15.40 -6.22 -0.26
C MET A 75 -16.32 -5.54 -1.28
N ASP A 76 -17.63 -5.66 -1.12
CA ASP A 76 -18.59 -5.04 -2.05
C ASP A 76 -18.57 -3.50 -1.98
N LYS A 77 -18.16 -2.92 -0.85
CA LYS A 77 -18.07 -1.46 -0.68
C LYS A 77 -16.78 -0.89 -1.25
N ILE A 78 -15.65 -1.56 -1.01
CA ILE A 78 -14.32 -0.99 -1.29
C ILE A 78 -13.55 -1.71 -2.40
N GLY A 79 -14.13 -2.79 -2.94
CA GLY A 79 -13.54 -3.60 -3.98
C GLY A 79 -12.75 -4.78 -3.46
N HIS A 80 -12.09 -5.45 -4.39
CA HIS A 80 -11.08 -6.42 -4.01
C HIS A 80 -9.83 -5.72 -3.51
N PHE A 81 -9.34 -6.20 -2.37
CA PHE A 81 -8.01 -5.85 -1.91
C PHE A 81 -6.97 -6.47 -2.81
N PHE A 82 -6.03 -5.65 -3.27
CA PHE A 82 -4.84 -6.15 -3.92
C PHE A 82 -3.80 -6.50 -2.86
N LYS A 83 -3.23 -7.68 -2.99
CA LYS A 83 -2.13 -8.12 -2.13
C LYS A 83 -0.82 -7.50 -2.63
N VAL A 84 -0.07 -6.89 -1.71
CA VAL A 84 1.36 -6.60 -1.90
C VAL A 84 2.11 -7.91 -1.66
N CYS A 85 3.00 -8.31 -2.57
CA CYS A 85 3.73 -9.58 -2.39
C CYS A 85 4.59 -9.55 -1.14
N GLU A 86 5.49 -8.58 -1.09
CA GLU A 86 6.38 -8.27 0.01
C GLU A 86 6.67 -6.77 -0.10
N SER A 87 6.76 -6.07 1.03
CA SER A 87 7.23 -4.68 1.08
C SER A 87 8.56 -4.60 1.85
N PRO A 88 9.65 -5.21 1.31
CA PRO A 88 10.92 -5.24 1.99
C PRO A 88 11.55 -3.85 2.03
N TRP A 89 12.20 -3.53 3.13
CA TRP A 89 13.03 -2.34 3.29
C TRP A 89 14.47 -2.75 3.60
N PRO A 90 15.46 -1.94 3.21
CA PRO A 90 16.87 -2.31 3.33
C PRO A 90 17.37 -2.35 4.79
N ASN A 91 16.57 -1.89 5.75
CA ASN A 91 16.85 -1.86 7.19
C ASN A 91 18.28 -1.44 7.54
N THR A 92 18.73 -0.35 6.92
CA THR A 92 20.12 0.09 7.03
C THR A 92 20.19 1.61 7.04
N PRO A 93 21.09 2.20 7.86
CA PRO A 93 21.37 3.63 7.81
C PRO A 93 22.32 4.00 6.66
N ARG A 94 22.90 3.01 5.96
CA ARG A 94 23.95 3.24 4.94
C ARG A 94 23.34 3.32 3.54
N VAL A 95 23.57 4.44 2.87
CA VAL A 95 23.10 4.69 1.49
C VAL A 95 23.67 3.68 0.49
N GLU A 96 24.92 3.22 0.67
CA GLU A 96 25.52 2.18 -0.20
C GLU A 96 24.74 0.87 -0.16
N ASN A 97 24.34 0.45 1.04
CA ASN A 97 23.54 -0.77 1.23
C ASN A 97 22.12 -0.60 0.65
N LEU A 98 21.56 0.60 0.70
CA LEU A 98 20.31 0.93 0.01
C LEU A 98 20.46 0.71 -1.50
N PHE A 99 21.51 1.23 -2.13
CA PHE A 99 21.72 1.03 -3.57
C PHE A 99 21.94 -0.44 -3.94
N LEU A 100 22.68 -1.21 -3.13
CA LEU A 100 22.84 -2.65 -3.32
C LEU A 100 21.50 -3.37 -3.29
N PHE A 101 20.68 -3.08 -2.27
CA PHE A 101 19.33 -3.63 -2.13
C PHE A 101 18.43 -3.29 -3.33
N LEU A 102 18.42 -2.01 -3.76
CA LEU A 102 17.62 -1.56 -4.90
C LEU A 102 18.05 -2.26 -6.19
N ASN A 103 19.36 -2.36 -6.46
CA ASN A 103 19.89 -3.01 -7.66
C ASN A 103 19.57 -4.50 -7.69
N GLU A 104 19.64 -5.18 -6.55
CA GLU A 104 19.22 -6.58 -6.43
C GLU A 104 17.74 -6.74 -6.75
N LYS A 105 16.87 -5.91 -6.16
CA LYS A 105 15.42 -5.99 -6.34
C LYS A 105 14.96 -5.68 -7.76
N VAL A 106 15.58 -4.71 -8.44
CA VAL A 106 15.28 -4.39 -9.84
C VAL A 106 15.67 -5.54 -10.79
N SER A 107 16.69 -6.32 -10.41
CA SER A 107 17.20 -7.43 -11.22
C SER A 107 16.35 -8.72 -11.10
N GLN A 108 15.45 -8.79 -10.11
CA GLN A 108 14.59 -9.94 -9.90
C GLN A 108 13.35 -9.90 -10.81
N PRO A 109 12.83 -11.07 -11.27
CA PRO A 109 11.56 -11.12 -12.00
C PRO A 109 10.42 -10.52 -11.19
N ARG A 110 9.55 -9.76 -11.86
CA ARG A 110 8.38 -9.17 -11.20
C ARG A 110 7.24 -10.19 -11.12
N PRO A 111 6.56 -10.30 -9.97
CA PRO A 111 5.38 -11.14 -9.85
C PRO A 111 4.22 -10.59 -10.71
N THR A 112 3.37 -11.49 -11.20
CA THR A 112 2.22 -11.17 -12.07
C THR A 112 0.88 -11.16 -11.34
N THR A 113 0.87 -11.54 -10.06
CA THR A 113 -0.36 -11.77 -9.26
C THR A 113 -0.50 -10.84 -8.07
N CYS A 114 0.50 -10.01 -7.79
CA CYS A 114 0.55 -9.08 -6.66
C CYS A 114 1.23 -7.77 -7.08
N ILE A 115 1.12 -6.73 -6.24
CA ILE A 115 1.88 -5.50 -6.44
C ILE A 115 3.30 -5.70 -5.92
N ASN A 116 4.29 -5.34 -6.74
CA ASN A 116 5.69 -5.32 -6.36
C ASN A 116 6.07 -3.94 -5.83
N VAL A 117 6.52 -3.88 -4.58
CA VAL A 117 6.95 -2.64 -3.93
C VAL A 117 8.46 -2.65 -3.73
N THR A 118 9.11 -1.52 -3.95
CA THR A 118 10.54 -1.33 -3.71
C THR A 118 10.75 -0.06 -2.91
N GLN A 119 11.30 -0.18 -1.71
CA GLN A 119 11.42 0.94 -0.79
C GLN A 119 12.82 1.57 -0.84
N GLY A 120 12.84 2.89 -1.05
CA GLY A 120 14.05 3.71 -1.13
C GLY A 120 14.43 4.40 0.19
N GLN A 121 14.02 3.85 1.34
CA GLN A 121 14.16 4.50 2.64
C GLN A 121 15.28 3.88 3.47
N THR A 122 16.06 4.71 4.16
CA THR A 122 17.04 4.26 5.16
C THR A 122 16.41 4.21 6.55
N THR A 123 16.88 3.31 7.41
CA THR A 123 16.43 3.22 8.80
C THR A 123 17.53 3.73 9.73
N PRO A 124 17.24 4.74 10.58
CA PRO A 124 18.18 5.21 11.59
C PRO A 124 18.56 4.09 12.56
N ASP A 125 19.84 4.02 12.95
CA ASP A 125 20.27 3.11 14.01
C ASP A 125 20.24 3.80 15.40
N GLY A 126 20.42 3.01 16.47
CA GLY A 126 20.41 3.54 17.84
C GLY A 126 21.44 4.65 18.07
N SER A 127 22.58 4.61 17.35
CA SER A 127 23.60 5.65 17.41
C SER A 127 23.19 6.95 16.71
N SER A 128 22.36 6.85 15.67
CA SER A 128 21.80 7.97 14.90
C SER A 128 20.72 8.68 15.72
N ILE A 129 19.92 7.90 16.45
CA ILE A 129 18.89 8.40 17.38
C ILE A 129 19.54 9.10 18.58
N GLN A 130 20.56 8.48 19.21
CA GLN A 130 21.25 9.09 20.36
C GLN A 130 21.95 10.40 20.01
N ARG A 131 22.48 10.54 18.79
CA ARG A 131 23.14 11.76 18.34
C ARG A 131 22.16 12.88 18.00
N ASN A 132 20.90 12.54 17.70
CA ASN A 132 19.88 13.52 17.34
C ASN A 132 18.54 13.22 18.06
N PRO A 133 18.51 13.29 19.40
CA PRO A 133 17.36 12.85 20.19
C PRO A 133 16.09 13.68 19.99
N PHE A 134 16.20 14.85 19.36
CA PHE A 134 15.10 15.77 19.08
C PHE A 134 14.94 16.10 17.58
N SER A 135 15.64 15.40 16.68
CA SER A 135 15.43 15.58 15.24
C SER A 135 14.25 14.75 14.76
N SER A 136 13.48 15.26 13.80
CA SER A 136 12.65 14.40 12.96
C SER A 136 13.53 13.48 12.14
N LEU A 137 13.15 12.21 12.01
CA LEU A 137 13.86 11.21 11.20
C LEU A 137 13.60 11.37 9.68
N TYR A 138 13.40 12.61 9.24
CA TYR A 138 13.08 13.01 7.87
C TYR A 138 13.95 14.19 7.46
#